data_AF-A0A286INS2-F1
#
_entry.id   AF-A0A286INS2-F1
#
_cell.length_a   1.000
_cell.length_b   1.000
_cell.length_c   1.000
_cell.angle_alpha   90.00
_cell.angle_beta   90.00
_cell.angle_gamma   90.00
#
_symmetry.space_group_name_H-M   'P 1'
#
loop_
_entity.id
_entity.type
_entity.pdbx_description
1 polymer ?
#
loop_
_entity_poly.entity_id
_entity_poly.type
_entity_poly.pdbx_seq_one_letter_code
_entity_poly.pdbx_strand_id
1 'polypeptide(L)'
;MAIPIENIYFLLCYAWNKLEEKERVEVSIDDKTELLDLFSKVLITSSKLLLKRGIDKSYIDYVEEISGVKGKIEISQTLKRNLFFKQKTVCTYDDFSANILTNQILVSTIYRLTRTKGIDPILKMELAKLEKKFLGIDLIEIKVSHFKQVKLNRNNRFYGFVMNVCYLIYESTFPSEEKGKYKFSDFTRDDNKMNQLFEAFIRNFYRIEQKKFNTVKKEIIKWQFQHTDIESYQYLPQMETDISLENEEQKVIIDAKYYRETMTINYNKERIKSSNLYQLFSYLLNQQDGSEKTKNATGILLYPTIEKDYDLDFKYNDHNIQIRTVNLNSNWRNISTRLKEIINT
;
A
#
# COMPACT_ATOMS: atom_id res chain seq x y z
N MET A 1 -3.59 11.39 21.71
CA MET A 1 -4.32 10.10 21.61
C MET A 1 -3.88 9.39 20.33
N ALA A 2 -3.77 8.06 20.29
CA ALA A 2 -3.33 7.34 19.09
C ALA A 2 -4.54 6.92 18.24
N ILE A 3 -4.35 6.80 16.91
CA ILE A 3 -5.40 6.32 16.00
C ILE A 3 -5.73 4.85 16.33
N PRO A 4 -7.00 4.46 16.45
CA PRO A 4 -7.39 3.08 16.69
C PRO A 4 -6.83 2.13 15.62
N ILE A 5 -6.37 0.95 16.04
CA ILE A 5 -5.78 -0.06 15.14
C ILE A 5 -6.79 -0.56 14.09
N GLU A 6 -8.08 -0.61 14.43
CA GLU A 6 -9.14 -0.88 13.47
C GLU A 6 -9.17 0.15 12.34
N ASN A 7 -9.01 1.43 12.66
CA ASN A 7 -8.99 2.49 11.67
C ASN A 7 -7.71 2.45 10.83
N ILE A 8 -6.56 2.10 11.42
CA ILE A 8 -5.33 1.84 10.64
C ILE A 8 -5.54 0.70 9.64
N TYR A 9 -6.19 -0.40 10.05
CA TYR A 9 -6.52 -1.50 9.14
C TYR A 9 -7.45 -1.04 8.01
N PHE A 10 -8.46 -0.23 8.34
CA PHE A 10 -9.37 0.36 7.37
C PHE A 10 -8.64 1.25 6.35
N LEU A 11 -7.75 2.14 6.81
CA LEU A 11 -6.91 2.99 5.96
C LEU A 11 -6.09 2.15 4.98
N LEU A 12 -5.44 1.08 5.47
CA LEU A 12 -4.63 0.17 4.65
C LEU A 12 -5.47 -0.52 3.56
N CYS A 13 -6.66 -1.03 3.90
CA CYS A 13 -7.54 -1.70 2.95
C CYS A 13 -7.98 -0.78 1.80
N TYR A 14 -8.30 0.48 2.08
CA TYR A 14 -8.58 1.48 1.05
C TYR A 14 -7.31 1.87 0.27
N ALA A 15 -6.20 2.15 0.94
CA ALA A 15 -4.94 2.53 0.31
C ALA A 15 -4.43 1.46 -0.68
N TRP A 16 -4.72 0.19 -0.42
CA TRP A 16 -4.39 -0.92 -1.31
C TRP A 16 -5.48 -1.28 -2.33
N ASN A 17 -6.65 -0.64 -2.26
CA ASN A 17 -7.82 -0.97 -3.08
C ASN A 17 -8.25 -2.44 -2.91
N LYS A 18 -8.35 -2.91 -1.66
CA LYS A 18 -8.64 -4.30 -1.27
C LYS A 18 -9.79 -4.43 -0.26
N LEU A 19 -10.81 -3.57 -0.36
CA LEU A 19 -11.95 -3.57 0.56
C LEU A 19 -12.71 -4.90 0.60
N GLU A 20 -12.95 -5.52 -0.55
CA GLU A 20 -13.59 -6.84 -0.62
C GLU A 20 -12.83 -7.91 0.18
N GLU A 21 -11.50 -7.75 0.31
CA GLU A 21 -10.67 -8.68 1.06
C GLU A 21 -10.72 -8.41 2.57
N LYS A 22 -11.06 -7.18 3.00
CA LYS A 22 -11.32 -6.87 4.41
C LYS A 22 -12.48 -7.70 4.95
N GLU A 23 -13.56 -7.83 4.19
CA GLU A 23 -14.74 -8.62 4.58
C GLU A 23 -14.42 -10.13 4.63
N ARG A 24 -13.54 -10.60 3.74
CA ARG A 24 -13.10 -12.00 3.74
C ARG A 24 -12.10 -12.32 4.85
N VAL A 25 -11.28 -11.34 5.22
CA VAL A 25 -10.27 -11.44 6.27
C VAL A 25 -10.78 -10.70 7.49
N GLU A 26 -11.82 -11.27 8.08
CA GLU A 26 -12.36 -10.80 9.35
C GLU A 26 -11.36 -11.11 10.47
N VAL A 27 -10.95 -10.07 11.18
CA VAL A 27 -9.98 -10.14 12.26
C VAL A 27 -10.58 -9.45 13.47
N SER A 28 -10.59 -10.15 14.61
CA SER A 28 -10.98 -9.54 15.88
C SER A 28 -9.89 -8.58 16.35
N ILE A 29 -10.27 -7.33 16.54
CA ILE A 29 -9.42 -6.26 17.06
C ILE A 29 -10.03 -5.86 18.41
N ASP A 30 -9.22 -5.95 19.46
CA ASP A 30 -9.55 -5.51 20.81
C ASP A 30 -8.63 -4.35 21.20
N ASP A 31 -8.89 -3.71 22.35
CA ASP A 31 -8.13 -2.56 22.84
C ASP A 31 -6.65 -2.87 23.14
N LYS A 32 -6.28 -4.15 23.21
CA LYS A 32 -4.90 -4.62 23.45
C LYS A 32 -4.18 -5.01 22.17
N THR A 33 -4.88 -5.06 21.04
CA THR A 33 -4.31 -5.52 19.78
C THR A 33 -3.30 -4.48 19.29
N GLU A 34 -2.03 -4.85 19.28
CA GLU A 34 -0.99 -4.03 18.67
C GLU A 34 -0.95 -4.24 17.15
N LEU A 35 -0.25 -3.34 16.45
CA LEU A 35 -0.13 -3.38 14.99
C LEU A 35 0.51 -4.68 14.48
N LEU A 36 1.51 -5.18 15.21
CA LEU A 36 2.18 -6.44 14.88
C LEU A 36 1.23 -7.65 15.04
N ASP A 37 0.36 -7.62 16.04
CA ASP A 37 -0.65 -8.65 16.26
C ASP A 37 -1.74 -8.57 15.19
N LEU A 38 -2.16 -7.36 14.79
CA LEU A 38 -3.06 -7.17 13.65
C LEU A 38 -2.50 -7.85 12.40
N PHE A 39 -1.26 -7.56 12.01
CA PHE A 39 -0.65 -8.17 10.82
C PHE A 39 -0.51 -9.68 10.95
N SER A 40 -0.18 -10.18 12.14
CA SER A 40 -0.13 -11.61 12.41
C SER A 40 -1.50 -12.26 12.22
N LYS A 41 -2.56 -11.68 12.79
CA LYS A 41 -3.95 -12.16 12.63
C LYS A 41 -4.39 -12.13 11.16
N VAL A 42 -4.16 -11.03 10.45
CA VAL A 42 -4.47 -10.88 9.01
C VAL A 42 -3.75 -11.95 8.19
N LEU A 43 -2.45 -12.17 8.43
CA LEU A 43 -1.65 -13.15 7.70
C LEU A 43 -2.09 -14.59 8.01
N ILE A 44 -2.41 -14.89 9.27
CA ILE A 44 -2.95 -16.20 9.68
C ILE A 44 -4.25 -16.49 8.95
N THR A 45 -5.22 -15.58 9.01
CA THR A 45 -6.54 -15.75 8.39
C THR A 45 -6.40 -15.86 6.87
N SER A 46 -5.60 -14.99 6.25
CA SER A 46 -5.35 -15.03 4.80
C SER A 46 -4.71 -16.34 4.36
N SER A 47 -3.74 -16.84 5.12
CA SER A 47 -3.06 -18.10 4.80
C SER A 47 -3.97 -19.32 5.00
N LYS A 48 -4.83 -19.32 6.03
CA LYS A 48 -5.86 -20.36 6.20
C LYS A 48 -6.82 -20.38 5.02
N LEU A 49 -7.23 -19.21 4.50
CA LEU A 49 -8.06 -19.12 3.30
C LEU A 49 -7.35 -19.64 2.05
N LEU A 50 -6.07 -19.32 1.86
CA LEU A 50 -5.26 -19.84 0.76
C LEU A 50 -5.15 -21.37 0.83
N LEU A 51 -4.81 -21.93 1.99
CA LEU A 51 -4.72 -23.38 2.17
C LEU A 51 -6.07 -24.08 1.90
N LYS A 52 -7.19 -23.47 2.33
CA LYS A 52 -8.54 -24.02 2.10
C LYS A 52 -8.93 -24.03 0.62
N ARG A 53 -8.54 -23.01 -0.15
CA ARG A 53 -8.84 -22.89 -1.59
C ARG A 53 -7.86 -23.67 -2.46
N GLY A 54 -6.68 -23.99 -1.94
CA GLY A 54 -5.53 -24.45 -2.70
C GLY A 54 -4.55 -23.31 -2.94
N ILE A 55 -3.29 -23.53 -2.57
CA ILE A 55 -2.21 -22.57 -2.81
C ILE A 55 -1.89 -22.49 -4.30
N ASP A 56 -1.44 -21.31 -4.75
CA ASP A 56 -1.16 -21.09 -6.17
C ASP A 56 0.05 -21.93 -6.58
N LYS A 57 0.00 -22.47 -7.80
CA LYS A 57 1.03 -23.33 -8.36
C LYS A 57 1.32 -22.87 -9.77
N SER A 58 2.56 -23.00 -10.19
CA SER A 58 2.95 -22.68 -11.56
C SER A 58 3.96 -23.68 -12.07
N TYR A 59 4.06 -23.76 -13.39
CA TYR A 59 5.14 -24.48 -14.04
C TYR A 59 6.45 -23.74 -13.80
N ILE A 60 7.41 -24.46 -13.24
CA ILE A 60 8.77 -23.97 -13.03
C ILE A 60 9.68 -24.78 -13.96
N ASP A 61 10.46 -24.08 -14.76
CA ASP A 61 11.39 -24.70 -15.70
C ASP A 61 12.63 -25.15 -14.94
N TYR A 62 12.93 -26.44 -15.01
CA TYR A 62 14.15 -27.03 -14.46
C TYR A 62 15.09 -27.42 -15.59
N VAL A 63 16.38 -27.23 -15.37
CA VAL A 63 17.45 -27.76 -16.23
C VAL A 63 18.42 -28.52 -15.34
N GLU A 64 18.31 -29.85 -15.33
CA GLU A 64 19.00 -30.68 -14.35
C GLU A 64 19.63 -31.92 -14.98
N GLU A 65 20.71 -32.40 -14.34
CA GLU A 65 21.29 -33.70 -14.63
C GLU A 65 20.51 -34.79 -13.89
N ILE A 66 19.84 -35.67 -14.64
CA ILE A 66 19.03 -36.75 -14.09
C ILE A 66 19.53 -38.10 -14.59
N SER A 67 19.32 -39.15 -13.78
CA SER A 67 19.50 -40.54 -14.21
C SER A 67 18.27 -40.95 -15.03
N GLY A 68 18.44 -41.07 -16.35
CA GLY A 68 17.34 -41.31 -17.29
C GLY A 68 16.98 -40.07 -18.12
N VAL A 69 15.72 -39.98 -18.56
CA VAL A 69 15.19 -38.93 -19.43
C VAL A 69 13.86 -38.43 -18.87
N LYS A 70 13.69 -37.10 -18.77
CA LYS A 70 12.46 -36.44 -18.32
C LYS A 70 12.29 -35.16 -19.13
N GLY A 71 11.21 -35.02 -19.89
CA GLY A 71 11.01 -33.86 -20.76
C GLY A 71 12.00 -33.81 -21.92
N LYS A 72 12.54 -32.63 -22.20
CA LYS A 72 13.43 -32.37 -23.34
C LYS A 72 14.89 -32.61 -22.97
N ILE A 73 15.59 -33.47 -23.72
CA ILE A 73 17.03 -33.69 -23.53
C ILE A 73 17.82 -32.52 -24.11
N GLU A 74 18.71 -31.93 -23.30
CA GLU A 74 19.70 -30.96 -23.76
C GLU A 74 20.94 -31.71 -24.27
N ILE A 75 20.82 -32.21 -25.51
CA ILE A 75 21.81 -33.08 -26.17
C ILE A 75 23.21 -32.45 -26.16
N SER A 76 23.30 -31.16 -26.47
CA SER A 76 24.57 -30.43 -26.49
C SER A 76 25.27 -30.42 -25.14
N GLN A 77 24.54 -30.18 -24.04
CA GLN A 77 25.11 -30.17 -22.70
C GLN A 77 25.47 -31.59 -22.23
N THR A 78 24.61 -32.55 -22.55
CA THR A 78 24.78 -33.98 -22.20
C THR A 78 26.04 -34.57 -22.85
N LEU A 79 26.25 -34.31 -24.15
CA LEU A 79 27.43 -34.76 -24.88
C LEU A 79 28.71 -34.08 -24.41
N LYS A 80 28.71 -32.74 -24.24
CA LYS A 80 29.88 -31.99 -23.76
C LYS A 80 30.40 -32.47 -22.40
N ARG A 81 29.51 -33.00 -21.55
CA ARG A 81 29.84 -33.52 -20.22
C ARG A 81 30.03 -35.05 -20.17
N ASN A 82 29.96 -35.74 -21.31
CA ASN A 82 30.07 -37.20 -21.42
C ASN A 82 29.13 -37.98 -20.47
N LEU A 83 27.91 -37.46 -20.26
CA LEU A 83 26.98 -38.01 -19.24
C LEU A 83 26.29 -39.31 -19.66
N PHE A 84 26.21 -39.59 -20.96
CA PHE A 84 25.62 -40.84 -21.48
C PHE A 84 26.31 -42.09 -20.93
N PHE A 85 27.65 -42.08 -20.84
CA PHE A 85 28.41 -43.19 -20.25
C PHE A 85 28.13 -43.42 -18.77
N LYS A 86 27.63 -42.39 -18.08
CA LYS A 86 27.20 -42.45 -16.67
C LYS A 86 25.70 -42.72 -16.53
N GLN A 87 24.99 -43.03 -17.64
CA GLN A 87 23.54 -43.23 -17.68
C GLN A 87 22.74 -42.02 -17.19
N LYS A 88 23.27 -40.82 -17.44
CA LYS A 88 22.66 -39.55 -17.06
C LYS A 88 22.48 -38.64 -18.26
N THR A 89 21.47 -37.78 -18.21
CA THR A 89 21.25 -36.75 -19.21
C THR A 89 20.96 -35.41 -18.55
N VAL A 90 21.33 -34.30 -19.21
CA VAL A 90 20.82 -32.98 -18.85
C VAL A 90 19.47 -32.83 -19.53
N CYS A 91 18.43 -32.64 -18.75
CA CYS A 91 17.06 -32.49 -19.23
C CYS A 91 16.47 -31.16 -18.81
N THR A 92 15.73 -30.54 -19.72
CA THR A 92 14.84 -29.41 -19.47
C THR A 92 13.41 -29.93 -19.36
N TYR A 93 12.75 -29.66 -18.23
CA TYR A 93 11.36 -30.05 -18.01
C TYR A 93 10.66 -29.07 -17.08
N ASP A 94 9.34 -29.02 -17.21
CA ASP A 94 8.51 -28.14 -16.41
C ASP A 94 7.87 -28.95 -15.28
N ASP A 95 7.98 -28.48 -14.04
CA ASP A 95 7.33 -29.12 -12.89
C ASP A 95 6.25 -28.21 -12.30
N PHE A 96 5.09 -28.79 -12.02
CA PHE A 96 3.95 -28.04 -11.49
C PHE A 96 4.04 -27.93 -9.97
N SER A 97 4.73 -26.88 -9.52
CA SER A 97 5.14 -26.72 -8.13
C SER A 97 4.45 -25.55 -7.44
N ALA A 98 4.28 -25.68 -6.12
CA ALA A 98 3.88 -24.59 -5.24
C ALA A 98 5.07 -23.73 -4.78
N ASN A 99 6.31 -24.12 -5.10
CA ASN A 99 7.53 -23.41 -4.74
C ASN A 99 7.76 -22.16 -5.63
N ILE A 100 6.74 -21.31 -5.73
CA ILE A 100 6.74 -20.08 -6.52
C ILE A 100 7.01 -18.89 -5.62
N LEU A 101 7.50 -17.79 -6.22
CA LEU A 101 7.95 -16.60 -5.48
C LEU A 101 6.90 -16.03 -4.51
N THR A 102 5.61 -15.99 -4.88
CA THR A 102 4.53 -15.51 -4.01
C THR A 102 4.37 -16.36 -2.75
N ASN A 103 4.46 -17.67 -2.87
CA ASN A 103 4.40 -18.61 -1.75
C ASN A 103 5.68 -18.54 -0.91
N GLN A 104 6.85 -18.44 -1.55
CA GLN A 104 8.13 -18.27 -0.86
C GLN A 104 8.15 -16.99 -0.01
N ILE A 105 7.66 -15.85 -0.54
CA ILE A 105 7.51 -14.60 0.21
C ILE A 105 6.59 -14.81 1.42
N LEU A 106 5.42 -15.43 1.23
CA LEU A 106 4.46 -15.69 2.30
C LEU A 106 5.08 -16.53 3.43
N VAL A 107 5.65 -17.68 3.09
CA VAL A 107 6.23 -18.61 4.06
C VAL A 107 7.44 -17.98 4.77
N SER A 108 8.28 -17.25 4.02
CA SER A 108 9.41 -16.53 4.61
C SER A 108 8.96 -15.39 5.54
N THR A 109 7.83 -14.75 5.25
CA THR A 109 7.24 -13.73 6.12
C THR A 109 6.68 -14.35 7.40
N ILE A 110 5.98 -15.48 7.31
CA ILE A 110 5.50 -16.24 8.48
C ILE A 110 6.70 -16.68 9.34
N TYR A 111 7.73 -17.25 8.72
CA TYR A 111 8.98 -17.64 9.37
C TYR A 111 9.67 -16.48 10.09
N ARG A 112 9.63 -15.27 9.50
CA ARG A 112 10.15 -14.06 10.12
C ARG A 112 9.35 -13.68 11.35
N LEU A 113 8.01 -13.63 11.24
CA LEU A 113 7.13 -13.28 12.35
C LEU A 113 7.30 -14.23 13.54
N THR A 114 7.41 -15.55 13.32
CA THR A 114 7.65 -16.50 14.43
C THR A 114 8.95 -16.21 15.20
N ARG A 115 9.88 -15.43 14.63
CA ARG A 115 11.14 -15.02 15.25
C ARG A 115 11.17 -13.56 15.68
N THR A 116 10.10 -12.80 15.44
CA THR A 116 9.96 -11.42 15.92
C THR A 116 9.61 -11.40 17.41
N LYS A 117 10.19 -10.46 18.15
CA LYS A 117 9.85 -10.17 19.55
C LYS A 117 8.60 -9.28 19.62
N GLY A 118 7.78 -9.47 20.65
CA GLY A 118 6.59 -8.63 20.89
C GLY A 118 5.28 -9.15 20.27
N ILE A 119 5.29 -10.28 19.56
CA ILE A 119 4.05 -10.93 19.12
C ILE A 119 3.39 -11.66 20.28
N ASP A 120 2.07 -11.59 20.36
CA ASP A 120 1.27 -12.42 21.26
C ASP A 120 1.64 -13.93 21.13
N PRO A 121 1.88 -14.65 22.26
CA PRO A 121 2.30 -16.04 22.23
C PRO A 121 1.33 -16.99 21.52
N ILE A 122 0.02 -16.74 21.56
CA ILE A 122 -0.99 -17.56 20.90
C ILE A 122 -0.88 -17.38 19.39
N LEU A 123 -0.80 -16.12 18.91
CA LEU A 123 -0.60 -15.82 17.49
C LEU A 123 0.70 -16.41 16.96
N LYS A 124 1.77 -16.32 17.75
CA LYS A 124 3.08 -16.91 17.41
C LYS A 124 3.01 -18.43 17.28
N MET A 125 2.28 -19.12 18.16
CA MET A 125 2.04 -20.56 18.06
C MET A 125 1.23 -20.89 16.79
N GLU A 126 0.21 -20.10 16.47
CA GLU A 126 -0.58 -20.29 15.25
C GLU A 126 0.24 -20.12 13.98
N LEU A 127 1.09 -19.09 13.91
CA LEU A 127 2.03 -18.87 12.80
C LEU A 127 2.99 -20.07 12.64
N ALA A 128 3.53 -20.60 13.75
CA ALA A 128 4.41 -21.76 13.69
C ALA A 128 3.69 -23.05 13.23
N LYS A 129 2.41 -23.22 13.60
CA LYS A 129 1.58 -24.33 13.08
C LYS A 129 1.31 -24.16 11.59
N LEU A 130 1.06 -22.94 11.15
CA LEU A 130 0.78 -22.60 9.77
C LEU A 130 2.02 -22.80 8.88
N GLU A 131 3.20 -22.39 9.33
CA GLU A 131 4.49 -22.62 8.65
C GLU A 131 4.66 -24.09 8.24
N LYS A 132 4.37 -25.02 9.15
CA LYS A 132 4.45 -26.47 8.90
C LYS A 132 3.45 -27.01 7.86
N LYS A 133 2.38 -26.27 7.55
CA LYS A 133 1.38 -26.68 6.56
C LYS A 133 1.81 -26.36 5.13
N PHE A 134 2.76 -25.43 4.95
CA PHE A 134 3.31 -25.05 3.66
C PHE A 134 4.51 -25.94 3.31
N LEU A 135 4.26 -27.22 3.07
CA LEU A 135 5.29 -28.19 2.69
C LEU A 135 5.78 -27.97 1.25
N GLY A 136 7.08 -28.13 1.02
CA GLY A 136 7.69 -28.03 -0.31
C GLY A 136 7.82 -26.60 -0.84
N ILE A 137 7.82 -25.59 0.05
CA ILE A 137 8.09 -24.20 -0.29
C ILE A 137 9.37 -23.78 0.42
N ASP A 138 10.33 -23.29 -0.36
CA ASP A 138 11.63 -22.88 0.16
C ASP A 138 11.57 -21.52 0.85
N LEU A 139 12.39 -21.37 1.88
CA LEU A 139 12.61 -20.10 2.52
C LEU A 139 13.60 -19.27 1.69
N ILE A 140 13.27 -18.01 1.49
CA ILE A 140 14.11 -17.04 0.79
C ILE A 140 14.45 -15.87 1.70
N GLU A 141 15.62 -15.28 1.48
CA GLU A 141 15.91 -13.96 2.03
C GLU A 141 15.06 -12.93 1.27
N ILE A 142 14.01 -12.41 1.92
CA ILE A 142 13.10 -11.44 1.29
C ILE A 142 13.88 -10.16 0.96
N LYS A 143 13.69 -9.65 -0.26
CA LYS A 143 14.24 -8.39 -0.77
C LYS A 143 13.12 -7.60 -1.43
N VAL A 144 13.25 -6.27 -1.49
CA VAL A 144 12.30 -5.38 -2.18
C VAL A 144 12.10 -5.78 -3.65
N SER A 145 13.15 -6.28 -4.30
CA SER A 145 13.09 -6.77 -5.70
C SER A 145 12.13 -7.94 -5.88
N HIS A 146 11.95 -8.81 -4.88
CA HIS A 146 11.05 -9.95 -4.99
C HIS A 146 9.60 -9.49 -5.13
N PHE A 147 9.17 -8.48 -4.37
CA PHE A 147 7.82 -7.93 -4.49
C PHE A 147 7.55 -7.30 -5.86
N LYS A 148 8.56 -6.69 -6.49
CA LYS A 148 8.45 -6.12 -7.85
C LYS A 148 8.34 -7.19 -8.94
N GLN A 149 8.88 -8.39 -8.70
CA GLN A 149 8.82 -9.51 -9.63
C GLN A 149 7.50 -10.28 -9.57
N VAL A 150 6.71 -10.11 -8.50
CA VAL A 150 5.41 -10.76 -8.37
C VAL A 150 4.47 -10.31 -9.48
N LYS A 151 4.02 -11.27 -10.29
CA LYS A 151 3.01 -11.06 -11.32
C LYS A 151 1.68 -11.63 -10.86
N LEU A 152 0.69 -10.75 -10.72
CA LEU A 152 -0.67 -11.13 -10.36
C LEU A 152 -1.54 -11.22 -11.61
N ASN A 153 -2.35 -12.27 -11.67
CA ASN A 153 -3.38 -12.49 -12.67
C ASN A 153 -4.77 -12.43 -12.00
N ARG A 154 -5.83 -12.65 -12.79
CA ARG A 154 -7.21 -12.61 -12.26
C ARG A 154 -7.49 -13.70 -11.23
N ASN A 155 -6.82 -14.86 -11.34
CA ASN A 155 -7.05 -16.03 -10.49
C ASN A 155 -6.35 -15.91 -9.13
N ASN A 156 -5.26 -15.16 -9.04
CA ASN A 156 -4.49 -14.96 -7.81
C ASN A 156 -4.61 -13.53 -7.24
N ARG A 157 -5.69 -12.80 -7.57
CA ARG A 157 -5.95 -11.43 -7.05
C ARG A 157 -5.86 -11.31 -5.52
N PHE A 158 -6.22 -12.37 -4.81
CA PHE A 158 -6.12 -12.43 -3.35
C PHE A 158 -4.66 -12.37 -2.86
N TYR A 159 -3.72 -12.98 -3.60
CA TYR A 159 -2.29 -12.87 -3.28
C TYR A 159 -1.83 -11.41 -3.30
N GLY A 160 -2.43 -10.53 -4.10
CA GLY A 160 -2.10 -9.10 -4.05
C GLY A 160 -2.33 -8.48 -2.67
N PHE A 161 -3.41 -8.85 -1.98
CA PHE A 161 -3.64 -8.39 -0.61
C PHE A 161 -2.59 -8.98 0.35
N VAL A 162 -2.35 -10.29 0.27
CA VAL A 162 -1.36 -10.98 1.10
C VAL A 162 0.05 -10.42 0.90
N MET A 163 0.44 -10.13 -0.35
CA MET A 163 1.75 -9.56 -0.68
C MET A 163 1.91 -8.13 -0.14
N ASN A 164 0.86 -7.32 -0.15
CA ASN A 164 0.89 -5.99 0.47
C ASN A 164 1.14 -6.08 1.98
N VAL A 165 0.47 -7.02 2.66
CA VAL A 165 0.69 -7.28 4.09
C VAL A 165 2.11 -7.79 4.34
N CYS A 166 2.60 -8.73 3.52
CA CYS A 166 3.97 -9.25 3.62
C CYS A 166 5.01 -8.15 3.40
N TYR A 167 4.77 -7.25 2.44
CA TYR A 167 5.64 -6.11 2.16
C TYR A 167 5.69 -5.16 3.36
N LEU A 168 4.53 -4.84 3.96
CA LEU A 168 4.47 -3.96 5.12
C LEU A 168 5.16 -4.56 6.34
N ILE A 169 4.98 -5.87 6.58
CA ILE A 169 5.72 -6.60 7.62
C ILE A 169 7.22 -6.53 7.34
N TYR A 170 7.64 -6.78 6.09
CA TYR A 170 9.04 -6.74 5.70
C TYR A 170 9.68 -5.37 5.98
N GLU A 171 9.03 -4.28 5.55
CA GLU A 171 9.48 -2.89 5.76
C GLU A 171 9.46 -2.44 7.23
N SER A 172 8.67 -3.13 8.06
CA SER A 172 8.50 -2.83 9.48
C SER A 172 9.27 -3.79 10.39
N THR A 173 10.05 -4.73 9.84
CA THR A 173 10.81 -5.72 10.63
C THR A 173 12.29 -5.70 10.30
N PHE A 174 13.11 -5.52 11.34
CA PHE A 174 14.56 -5.41 11.23
C PHE A 174 15.25 -6.54 12.00
N PRO A 175 16.43 -7.00 11.54
CA PRO A 175 17.26 -7.90 12.34
C PRO A 175 17.57 -7.28 13.71
N SER A 176 17.50 -8.08 14.76
CA SER A 176 17.90 -7.68 16.10
C SER A 176 19.36 -8.05 16.38
N GLU A 177 19.91 -7.56 17.49
CA GLU A 177 21.24 -7.95 17.99
C GLU A 177 21.36 -9.45 18.26
N GLU A 178 20.25 -10.13 18.61
CA GLU A 178 20.20 -11.58 18.71
C GLU A 178 20.11 -12.21 17.31
N LYS A 179 21.10 -13.05 16.99
CA LYS A 179 21.18 -13.75 15.70
C LYS A 179 19.89 -14.53 15.42
N GLY A 180 19.27 -14.23 14.28
CA GLY A 180 18.05 -14.90 13.82
C GLY A 180 16.76 -14.43 14.51
N LYS A 181 16.81 -13.33 15.29
CA LYS A 181 15.64 -12.66 15.87
C LYS A 181 15.39 -11.32 15.19
N TYR A 182 14.13 -10.90 15.18
CA TYR A 182 13.71 -9.65 14.56
C TYR A 182 13.04 -8.71 15.57
N LYS A 183 13.14 -7.40 15.33
CA LYS A 183 12.41 -6.35 16.03
C LYS A 183 11.42 -5.71 15.05
N PHE A 184 10.21 -5.45 15.52
CA PHE A 184 9.20 -4.71 14.76
C PHE A 184 9.31 -3.21 15.07
N SER A 185 9.26 -2.38 14.03
CA SER A 185 9.16 -0.93 14.13
C SER A 185 7.77 -0.53 13.66
N ASP A 186 7.02 0.10 14.56
CA ASP A 186 5.69 0.62 14.26
C ASP A 186 5.77 1.75 13.23
N PHE A 187 5.27 1.51 12.02
CA PHE A 187 5.31 2.49 10.93
C PHE A 187 4.38 3.68 11.17
N THR A 188 3.39 3.57 12.07
CA THR A 188 2.53 4.71 12.42
C THR A 188 3.32 5.82 13.11
N ARG A 189 4.56 5.51 13.53
CA ARG A 189 5.49 6.47 14.10
C ARG A 189 6.31 7.25 13.07
N ASP A 190 6.18 6.93 11.79
CA ASP A 190 6.87 7.60 10.70
C ASP A 190 5.88 8.50 9.96
N ASP A 191 6.04 9.82 10.13
CA ASP A 191 5.13 10.82 9.56
C ASP A 191 5.08 10.74 8.02
N ASN A 192 6.19 10.38 7.37
CA ASN A 192 6.23 10.25 5.91
C ASN A 192 5.43 9.03 5.45
N LYS A 193 5.58 7.88 6.14
CA LYS A 193 4.80 6.67 5.82
C LYS A 193 3.31 6.89 6.08
N MET A 194 2.96 7.55 7.18
CA MET A 194 1.57 7.89 7.49
C MET A 194 0.98 8.89 6.51
N ASN A 195 1.77 9.86 6.04
CA ASN A 195 1.34 10.79 5.01
C ASN A 195 1.02 10.07 3.68
N GLN A 196 1.93 9.21 3.21
CA GLN A 196 1.71 8.41 2.01
C GLN A 196 0.49 7.48 2.14
N LEU A 197 0.32 6.87 3.32
CA LEU A 197 -0.85 6.05 3.61
C LEU A 197 -2.15 6.87 3.54
N PHE A 198 -2.15 8.06 4.15
CA PHE A 198 -3.32 8.93 4.18
C PHE A 198 -3.69 9.45 2.79
N GLU A 199 -2.72 9.92 2.00
CA GLU A 199 -2.93 10.31 0.60
C GLU A 199 -3.53 9.15 -0.23
N ALA A 200 -2.94 7.96 -0.13
CA ALA A 200 -3.42 6.79 -0.85
C ALA A 200 -4.83 6.37 -0.40
N PHE A 201 -5.10 6.45 0.90
CA PHE A 201 -6.42 6.21 1.49
C PHE A 201 -7.47 7.15 0.90
N ILE A 202 -7.26 8.46 0.99
CA ILE A 202 -8.22 9.48 0.52
C ILE A 202 -8.49 9.33 -0.98
N ARG A 203 -7.43 9.15 -1.77
CA ARG A 203 -7.56 8.96 -3.23
C ARG A 203 -8.39 7.75 -3.58
N ASN A 204 -8.10 6.59 -2.99
CA ASN A 204 -8.85 5.36 -3.29
C ASN A 204 -10.25 5.39 -2.69
N PHE A 205 -10.43 6.03 -1.53
CA PHE A 205 -11.74 6.27 -0.95
C PHE A 205 -12.64 7.00 -1.94
N TYR A 206 -12.23 8.18 -2.43
CA TYR A 206 -13.03 8.91 -3.42
C TYR A 206 -13.12 8.20 -4.78
N ARG A 207 -12.14 7.39 -5.17
CA ARG A 207 -12.30 6.60 -6.40
C ARG A 207 -13.43 5.56 -6.29
N ILE A 208 -13.69 5.03 -5.09
CA ILE A 208 -14.62 3.93 -4.86
C ILE A 208 -16.00 4.42 -4.39
N GLU A 209 -16.03 5.41 -3.50
CA GLU A 209 -17.19 5.69 -2.65
C GLU A 209 -18.09 6.83 -3.15
N GLN A 210 -17.58 7.73 -3.99
CA GLN A 210 -18.38 8.82 -4.56
C GLN A 210 -18.77 8.53 -6.01
N LYS A 211 -19.85 9.19 -6.47
CA LYS A 211 -20.39 9.05 -7.83
C LYS A 211 -20.53 10.38 -8.59
N LYS A 212 -20.14 11.49 -7.95
CA LYS A 212 -20.28 12.87 -8.47
C LYS A 212 -19.21 13.20 -9.53
N PHE A 213 -18.02 12.64 -9.36
CA PHE A 213 -16.85 12.87 -10.20
C PHE A 213 -16.52 11.64 -11.02
N ASN A 214 -16.36 11.84 -12.32
CA ASN A 214 -16.04 10.75 -13.26
C ASN A 214 -14.56 10.41 -13.22
N THR A 215 -13.71 11.36 -12.82
CA THR A 215 -12.26 11.19 -12.73
C THR A 215 -11.79 11.41 -11.30
N VAL A 216 -11.03 10.45 -10.76
CA VAL A 216 -10.30 10.56 -9.49
C VAL A 216 -8.88 10.05 -9.70
N LYS A 217 -7.88 10.94 -9.70
CA LYS A 217 -6.48 10.58 -10.01
C LYS A 217 -5.49 11.53 -9.37
N LYS A 218 -4.20 11.16 -9.41
CA LYS A 218 -3.12 12.15 -9.34
C LYS A 218 -3.03 12.86 -10.69
N GLU A 219 -2.75 14.15 -10.66
CA GLU A 219 -2.64 14.97 -11.85
C GLU A 219 -1.30 15.71 -11.85
N ILE A 220 -0.63 15.69 -13.00
CA ILE A 220 0.56 16.51 -13.22
C ILE A 220 0.08 17.83 -13.82
N ILE A 221 0.23 18.92 -13.08
CA ILE A 221 -0.09 20.27 -13.53
C ILE A 221 1.19 20.89 -14.11
N LYS A 222 1.08 21.49 -15.28
CA LYS A 222 2.21 22.20 -15.91
C LYS A 222 2.29 23.62 -15.37
N TRP A 223 3.51 24.12 -15.18
CA TRP A 223 3.72 25.53 -14.85
C TRP A 223 3.30 26.41 -16.02
N GLN A 224 2.59 27.50 -15.73
CA GLN A 224 2.18 28.50 -16.73
C GLN A 224 3.23 29.59 -16.95
N PHE A 225 4.46 29.37 -16.52
CA PHE A 225 5.54 30.33 -16.67
C PHE A 225 5.90 30.52 -18.15
N GLN A 226 6.06 31.79 -18.53
CA GLN A 226 6.70 32.13 -19.80
C GLN A 226 8.18 31.77 -19.70
N HIS A 227 8.66 30.95 -20.63
CA HIS A 227 10.05 30.50 -20.69
C HIS A 227 10.63 30.82 -22.06
N THR A 228 11.90 31.22 -22.08
CA THR A 228 12.61 31.62 -23.30
C THR A 228 13.28 30.42 -23.99
N ASP A 229 13.59 29.37 -23.23
CA ASP A 229 14.25 28.15 -23.67
C ASP A 229 13.71 26.90 -22.95
N ILE A 230 13.74 25.75 -23.64
CA ILE A 230 13.19 24.47 -23.17
C ILE A 230 14.06 23.83 -22.08
N GLU A 231 15.37 24.10 -22.09
CA GLU A 231 16.31 23.54 -21.11
C GLU A 231 16.01 24.07 -19.71
N SER A 232 15.76 25.37 -19.56
CA SER A 232 15.35 25.99 -18.29
C SER A 232 14.06 25.36 -17.72
N TYR A 233 13.11 24.95 -18.56
CA TYR A 233 11.86 24.34 -18.12
C TYR A 233 12.07 22.97 -17.43
N GLN A 234 13.16 22.26 -17.76
CA GLN A 234 13.48 20.95 -17.15
C GLN A 234 13.93 21.07 -15.69
N TYR A 235 14.35 22.24 -15.24
CA TYR A 235 14.74 22.49 -13.85
C TYR A 235 13.56 22.83 -12.94
N LEU A 236 12.36 23.01 -13.49
CA LEU A 236 11.17 23.28 -12.69
C LEU A 236 10.71 22.01 -11.94
N PRO A 237 10.32 22.14 -10.66
CA PRO A 237 9.77 21.01 -9.92
C PRO A 237 8.45 20.55 -10.55
N GLN A 238 8.20 19.25 -10.55
CA GLN A 238 6.93 18.72 -11.02
C GLN A 238 5.83 19.03 -10.00
N MET A 239 4.75 19.67 -10.45
CA MET A 239 3.52 19.83 -9.66
C MET A 239 2.64 18.59 -9.83
N GLU A 240 2.62 17.73 -8.81
CA GLU A 240 1.77 16.54 -8.79
C GLU A 240 0.76 16.66 -7.64
N THR A 241 -0.53 16.63 -7.96
CA THR A 241 -1.60 16.66 -6.96
C THR A 241 -1.72 15.32 -6.23
N ASP A 242 -2.11 15.36 -4.96
CA ASP A 242 -2.41 14.15 -4.21
C ASP A 242 -3.70 13.50 -4.73
N ILE A 243 -4.75 14.31 -4.91
CA ILE A 243 -6.03 13.93 -5.49
C ILE A 243 -6.59 15.09 -6.34
N SER A 244 -6.92 14.82 -7.60
CA SER A 244 -7.77 15.64 -8.44
C SER A 244 -9.07 14.89 -8.73
N LEU A 245 -10.20 15.55 -8.47
CA LEU A 245 -11.55 15.12 -8.74
C LEU A 245 -12.14 16.00 -9.84
N GLU A 246 -12.70 15.40 -10.89
CA GLU A 246 -13.18 16.16 -12.05
C GLU A 246 -14.41 15.52 -12.70
N ASN A 247 -15.38 16.37 -13.05
CA ASN A 247 -16.47 16.06 -13.97
C ASN A 247 -16.59 17.17 -15.04
N GLU A 248 -17.69 17.21 -15.77
CA GLU A 248 -17.88 18.21 -16.84
C GLU A 248 -18.04 19.64 -16.31
N GLU A 249 -18.51 19.80 -15.07
CA GLU A 249 -18.93 21.09 -14.50
C GLU A 249 -17.91 21.67 -13.51
N GLN A 250 -17.18 20.83 -12.78
CA GLN A 250 -16.36 21.27 -11.65
C GLN A 250 -15.08 20.45 -11.49
N LYS A 251 -14.04 21.11 -10.97
CA LYS A 251 -12.77 20.51 -10.60
C LYS A 251 -12.44 20.79 -9.15
N VAL A 252 -12.06 19.73 -8.42
CA VAL A 252 -11.64 19.82 -7.01
C VAL A 252 -10.24 19.23 -6.88
N ILE A 253 -9.32 20.01 -6.30
CA ILE A 253 -7.96 19.56 -5.99
C ILE A 253 -7.87 19.41 -4.48
N ILE A 254 -7.56 18.21 -4.01
CA ILE A 254 -7.35 17.92 -2.59
C ILE A 254 -5.87 17.65 -2.35
N ASP A 255 -5.28 18.44 -1.46
CA ASP A 255 -3.94 18.21 -0.91
C ASP A 255 -4.11 17.66 0.51
N ALA A 256 -3.72 16.40 0.69
CA ALA A 256 -3.98 15.65 1.91
C ALA A 256 -2.67 15.52 2.68
N LYS A 257 -2.64 15.99 3.93
CA LYS A 257 -1.40 16.00 4.73
C LYS A 257 -1.62 15.38 6.09
N TYR A 258 -0.74 14.46 6.45
CA TYR A 258 -0.70 13.86 7.79
C TYR A 258 0.34 14.57 8.65
N TYR A 259 -0.09 15.08 9.80
CA TYR A 259 0.80 15.49 10.87
C TYR A 259 0.28 14.94 12.20
N ARG A 260 1.18 14.46 13.05
CA ARG A 260 0.84 14.03 14.41
C ARG A 260 0.21 15.14 15.23
N GLU A 261 0.75 16.35 15.08
CA GLU A 261 0.18 17.58 15.60
C GLU A 261 -0.34 18.37 14.39
N THR A 262 -1.65 18.33 14.21
CA THR A 262 -2.35 18.95 13.08
C THR A 262 -2.15 20.46 13.03
N MET A 263 -1.85 21.08 14.18
CA MET A 263 -1.76 22.52 14.34
C MET A 263 -0.57 22.90 15.23
N THR A 264 0.34 23.72 14.71
CA THR A 264 1.41 24.33 15.50
C THR A 264 0.81 25.32 16.49
N ILE A 265 0.94 25.05 17.80
CA ILE A 265 0.56 25.97 18.87
C ILE A 265 1.66 27.04 18.96
N ASN A 266 1.48 28.16 18.25
CA ASN A 266 2.26 29.37 18.48
C ASN A 266 1.32 30.43 19.06
N TYR A 267 1.57 30.87 20.29
CA TYR A 267 0.81 31.95 20.97
C TYR A 267 -0.71 31.72 21.07
N ASN A 268 -1.17 30.57 21.57
CA ASN A 268 -2.60 30.26 21.79
C ASN A 268 -3.53 30.40 20.56
N LYS A 269 -2.98 30.39 19.34
CA LYS A 269 -3.77 30.40 18.10
C LYS A 269 -3.29 29.28 17.17
N GLU A 270 -4.18 28.34 16.91
CA GLU A 270 -4.01 27.32 15.89
C GLU A 270 -3.87 27.96 14.51
N ARG A 271 -2.77 27.66 13.80
CA ARG A 271 -2.51 28.19 12.44
C ARG A 271 -2.24 27.05 11.47
N ILE A 272 -2.78 27.20 10.26
CA ILE A 272 -2.54 26.32 9.13
C ILE A 272 -1.07 26.44 8.72
N LYS A 273 -0.44 25.32 8.34
CA LYS A 273 0.91 25.34 7.80
C LYS A 273 0.91 26.05 6.45
N SER A 274 1.62 27.18 6.41
CA SER A 274 1.69 28.03 5.22
C SER A 274 2.23 27.29 3.99
N SER A 275 3.17 26.36 4.17
CA SER A 275 3.71 25.53 3.08
C SER A 275 2.63 24.80 2.28
N ASN A 276 1.64 24.24 2.95
CA ASN A 276 0.59 23.44 2.31
C ASN A 276 -0.39 24.36 1.58
N LEU A 277 -0.70 25.51 2.18
CA LEU A 277 -1.50 26.53 1.54
C LEU A 277 -0.82 27.03 0.26
N TYR A 278 0.49 27.31 0.31
CA TYR A 278 1.24 27.73 -0.88
C TYR A 278 1.27 26.65 -1.96
N GLN A 279 1.42 25.39 -1.57
CA GLN A 279 1.38 24.25 -2.50
C GLN A 279 0.00 24.14 -3.18
N LEU A 280 -1.08 24.08 -2.41
CA LEU A 280 -2.44 24.04 -2.96
C LEU A 280 -2.73 25.24 -3.86
N PHE A 281 -2.31 26.43 -3.43
CA PHE A 281 -2.49 27.65 -4.20
C PHE A 281 -1.75 27.62 -5.52
N SER A 282 -0.51 27.07 -5.54
CA SER A 282 0.24 26.88 -6.79
C SER A 282 -0.50 25.96 -7.76
N TYR A 283 -1.16 24.90 -7.26
CA TYR A 283 -1.99 24.02 -8.09
C TYR A 283 -3.20 24.75 -8.67
N LEU A 284 -3.94 25.49 -7.85
CA LEU A 284 -5.15 26.21 -8.28
C LEU A 284 -4.87 27.24 -9.38
N LEU A 285 -3.77 27.98 -9.27
CA LEU A 285 -3.40 28.99 -10.26
C LEU A 285 -2.90 28.37 -11.57
N ASN A 286 -2.09 27.31 -11.51
CA ASN A 286 -1.47 26.75 -12.71
C ASN A 286 -2.36 25.75 -13.47
N GLN A 287 -3.41 25.23 -12.84
CA GLN A 287 -4.33 24.28 -13.49
C GLN A 287 -5.33 24.91 -14.46
N GLN A 288 -5.47 26.25 -14.46
CA GLN A 288 -6.46 26.93 -15.29
C GLN A 288 -6.22 26.70 -16.79
N ASP A 289 -7.19 26.15 -17.50
CA ASP A 289 -7.12 25.90 -18.95
C ASP A 289 -8.07 26.78 -19.77
N GLY A 290 -8.73 27.73 -19.12
CA GLY A 290 -9.71 28.64 -19.72
C GLY A 290 -11.16 28.13 -19.68
N SER A 291 -11.39 26.86 -19.31
CA SER A 291 -12.73 26.33 -19.08
C SER A 291 -13.35 26.84 -17.76
N GLU A 292 -14.67 26.86 -17.68
CA GLU A 292 -15.36 27.40 -16.50
C GLU A 292 -15.06 26.58 -15.24
N LYS A 293 -15.04 25.24 -15.36
CA LYS A 293 -14.71 24.32 -14.27
C LYS A 293 -13.31 24.51 -13.67
N THR A 294 -12.36 25.02 -14.46
CA THR A 294 -11.01 25.30 -13.97
C THR A 294 -10.93 26.71 -13.41
N LYS A 295 -11.65 27.70 -13.93
CA LYS A 295 -11.72 29.04 -13.35
C LYS A 295 -12.33 29.06 -11.95
N ASN A 296 -13.34 28.23 -11.71
CA ASN A 296 -14.04 28.13 -10.42
C ASN A 296 -13.59 26.91 -9.58
N ALA A 297 -12.42 26.34 -9.89
CA ALA A 297 -11.95 25.13 -9.22
C ALA A 297 -11.84 25.32 -7.69
N THR A 298 -12.19 24.27 -6.94
CA THR A 298 -12.10 24.25 -5.48
C THR A 298 -10.82 23.58 -5.04
N GLY A 299 -10.05 24.22 -4.17
CA GLY A 299 -8.91 23.61 -3.49
C GLY A 299 -9.29 23.21 -2.06
N ILE A 300 -8.92 22.00 -1.64
CA ILE A 300 -9.18 21.49 -0.30
C ILE A 300 -7.87 21.06 0.35
N LEU A 301 -7.53 21.65 1.50
CA LEU A 301 -6.54 21.09 2.41
C LEU A 301 -7.23 20.12 3.35
N LEU A 302 -6.85 18.84 3.32
CA LEU A 302 -7.44 17.79 4.15
C LEU A 302 -6.44 17.27 5.17
N TYR A 303 -6.78 17.39 6.46
CA TYR A 303 -5.96 16.91 7.57
C TYR A 303 -6.69 15.84 8.40
N PRO A 304 -6.02 14.77 8.82
CA PRO A 304 -6.57 13.87 9.81
C PRO A 304 -6.46 14.51 11.19
N THR A 305 -7.50 14.42 12.02
CA THR A 305 -7.51 14.85 13.43
C THR A 305 -7.89 13.67 14.34
N ILE A 306 -7.74 13.84 15.64
CA ILE A 306 -8.13 12.85 16.66
C ILE A 306 -9.11 13.42 17.69
N GLU A 307 -9.26 14.74 17.72
CA GLU A 307 -10.04 15.45 18.74
C GLU A 307 -11.16 16.27 18.11
N LYS A 308 -10.81 17.37 17.44
CA LYS A 308 -11.77 18.34 16.92
C LYS A 308 -11.73 18.44 15.40
N ASP A 309 -12.92 18.50 14.80
CA ASP A 309 -13.08 18.81 13.38
C ASP A 309 -13.15 20.31 13.10
N TYR A 310 -12.59 20.72 11.95
CA TYR A 310 -12.58 22.09 11.46
C TYR A 310 -13.13 22.14 10.04
N ASP A 311 -13.98 23.14 9.80
CA ASP A 311 -14.49 23.55 8.51
C ASP A 311 -14.21 25.04 8.34
N LEU A 312 -13.19 25.36 7.54
CA LEU A 312 -12.84 26.74 7.22
C LEU A 312 -12.97 26.96 5.72
N ASP A 313 -13.63 28.06 5.35
CA ASP A 313 -13.92 28.41 3.97
C ASP A 313 -13.33 29.78 3.65
N PHE A 314 -12.57 29.82 2.56
CA PHE A 314 -11.93 31.00 2.02
C PHE A 314 -12.20 31.08 0.53
N LYS A 315 -12.00 32.26 -0.05
CA LYS A 315 -12.16 32.48 -1.48
C LYS A 315 -11.01 33.34 -2.00
N TYR A 316 -10.48 32.98 -3.16
CA TYR A 316 -9.52 33.79 -3.90
C TYR A 316 -9.97 33.88 -5.36
N ASN A 317 -10.33 35.09 -5.80
CA ASN A 317 -11.04 35.29 -7.06
C ASN A 317 -12.26 34.36 -7.14
N ASP A 318 -12.36 33.52 -8.17
CA ASP A 318 -13.44 32.54 -8.34
C ASP A 318 -13.13 31.17 -7.74
N HIS A 319 -11.93 30.96 -7.19
CA HIS A 319 -11.56 29.72 -6.53
C HIS A 319 -12.03 29.68 -5.08
N ASN A 320 -12.71 28.58 -4.73
CA ASN A 320 -12.99 28.26 -3.33
C ASN A 320 -11.78 27.54 -2.73
N ILE A 321 -11.37 27.94 -1.53
CA ILE A 321 -10.28 27.31 -0.78
C ILE A 321 -10.86 26.84 0.54
N GLN A 322 -10.89 25.54 0.73
CA GLN A 322 -11.46 24.90 1.91
C GLN A 322 -10.38 24.23 2.73
N ILE A 323 -10.58 24.25 4.04
CA ILE A 323 -9.75 23.52 4.98
C ILE A 323 -10.68 22.65 5.78
N ARG A 324 -10.43 21.34 5.68
CA ARG A 324 -11.28 20.30 6.22
C ARG A 324 -10.43 19.37 7.05
N THR A 325 -11.03 18.86 8.11
CA THR A 325 -10.44 17.75 8.85
C THR A 325 -11.36 16.54 8.88
N VAL A 326 -10.73 15.39 9.13
CA VAL A 326 -11.42 14.11 9.34
C VAL A 326 -10.91 13.46 10.61
N ASN A 327 -11.80 13.24 11.58
CA ASN A 327 -11.43 12.61 12.85
C ASN A 327 -11.20 11.10 12.69
N LEU A 328 -9.93 10.68 12.66
CA LEU A 328 -9.51 9.27 12.56
C LEU A 328 -9.66 8.47 13.86
N ASN A 329 -10.07 9.09 14.96
CA ASN A 329 -10.44 8.39 16.19
C ASN A 329 -11.93 7.98 16.20
N SER A 330 -12.72 8.52 15.27
CA SER A 330 -14.14 8.17 15.14
C SER A 330 -14.35 6.79 14.52
N ASN A 331 -15.55 6.23 14.67
CA ASN A 331 -15.93 5.01 13.97
C ASN A 331 -15.76 5.18 12.44
N TRP A 332 -15.30 4.14 11.74
CA TRP A 332 -15.05 4.18 10.30
C TRP A 332 -16.26 4.63 9.46
N ARG A 333 -17.49 4.38 9.92
CA ARG A 333 -18.72 4.87 9.26
C ARG A 333 -18.80 6.39 9.28
N ASN A 334 -18.48 7.00 10.43
CA ASN A 334 -18.47 8.46 10.57
C ASN A 334 -17.35 9.09 9.73
N ILE A 335 -16.17 8.45 9.67
CA ILE A 335 -15.08 8.86 8.78
C ILE A 335 -15.56 8.86 7.32
N SER A 336 -16.23 7.79 6.89
CA SER A 336 -16.78 7.67 5.53
C SER A 336 -17.82 8.75 5.22
N THR A 337 -18.78 8.97 6.12
CA THR A 337 -19.79 10.02 6.00
C THR A 337 -19.15 11.40 5.87
N ARG A 338 -18.20 11.71 6.77
CA ARG A 338 -17.49 12.99 6.78
C ARG A 338 -16.72 13.24 5.47
N LEU A 339 -16.02 12.24 4.96
CA LEU A 339 -15.31 12.37 3.68
C LEU A 339 -16.27 12.62 2.51
N LYS A 340 -17.46 12.00 2.51
CA LYS A 340 -18.49 12.25 1.49
C LYS A 340 -19.05 13.67 1.58
N GLU A 341 -19.24 14.20 2.79
CA GLU A 341 -19.71 15.58 3.00
C GLU A 341 -18.74 16.63 2.44
N ILE A 342 -17.42 16.42 2.63
CA ILE A 342 -16.36 17.35 2.22
C ILE A 342 -16.39 17.71 0.72
N ILE A 343 -16.83 16.80 -0.15
CA ILE A 343 -16.86 17.01 -1.61
C ILE A 343 -18.26 17.33 -2.16
N ASN A 344 -19.27 17.27 -1.29
CA ASN A 344 -20.66 17.56 -1.62
C ASN A 344 -21.08 18.97 -1.19
N THR A 345 -20.19 19.70 -0.50
CA THR A 345 -20.30 21.14 -0.27
C THR A 345 -20.00 21.88 -1.57
#